data_AF-A0A2E7W3W5-F1
#
_entry.id   AF-A0A2E7W3W5-F1
#
_cell.length_a   1.000
_cell.length_b   1.000
_cell.length_c   1.000
_cell.angle_alpha   90.00
_cell.angle_beta   90.00
_cell.angle_gamma   90.00
#
_symmetry.space_group_name_H-M   'P 1'
#
loop_
_entity.id
_entity.type
_entity.pdbx_description
1 polymer ?
#
loop_
_entity_poly.entity_id
_entity_poly.type
_entity_poly.pdbx_seq_one_letter_code
_entity_poly.pdbx_strand_id
1 'polypeptide(L)'
;MCESPLHEKDVIYIGVLYEEIKDRIKQLTPRRKDLHSKLDTQMDTEIFKNMLRFNAIDDNDTCCMINLVFEILLGLCAPSQDTSLRSERDRMLCCDKTNMGVFIAEFLKTVHGELDEIYKMVEMFHKKSTKRY
;
A
#
# COMPACT_ATOMS: atom_id res chain seq x y z
N MET A 1 -7.64 -7.98 -27.16
CA MET A 1 -7.57 -9.30 -26.53
C MET A 1 -8.26 -9.16 -25.19
N CYS A 2 -9.32 -9.92 -24.91
CA CYS A 2 -10.01 -9.84 -23.62
C CYS A 2 -9.14 -10.54 -22.58
N GLU A 3 -8.58 -9.79 -21.63
CA GLU A 3 -7.98 -10.39 -20.45
C GLU A 3 -9.06 -11.20 -19.72
N SER A 4 -8.77 -12.46 -19.40
CA SER A 4 -9.68 -13.27 -18.60
C SER A 4 -9.87 -12.60 -17.24
N PRO A 5 -11.12 -12.48 -16.73
CA PRO A 5 -11.34 -11.92 -15.40
C PRO A 5 -10.59 -12.75 -14.35
N LEU A 6 -10.01 -12.06 -13.36
CA LEU A 6 -9.33 -12.69 -12.23
C LEU A 6 -10.22 -13.76 -11.58
N HIS A 7 -9.64 -14.88 -11.16
CA HIS A 7 -10.42 -15.87 -10.44
C HIS A 7 -10.88 -15.31 -9.10
N GLU A 8 -12.08 -15.70 -8.68
CA GLU A 8 -12.70 -15.25 -7.43
C GLU A 8 -11.78 -15.41 -6.20
N LYS A 9 -11.01 -16.50 -6.14
CA LYS A 9 -10.03 -16.74 -5.06
C LYS A 9 -8.91 -15.70 -5.05
N ASP A 10 -8.46 -15.26 -6.22
CA ASP A 10 -7.39 -14.26 -6.36
C ASP A 10 -7.91 -12.89 -5.92
N VAL A 11 -9.14 -12.53 -6.31
CA VAL A 11 -9.79 -11.28 -5.88
C VAL A 11 -9.91 -11.22 -4.36
N ILE A 12 -10.34 -12.31 -3.72
CA ILE A 12 -10.43 -12.40 -2.25
C ILE A 12 -9.04 -12.22 -1.63
N TYR A 13 -8.03 -12.92 -2.13
CA TYR A 13 -6.67 -12.88 -1.59
C TYR A 13 -6.03 -11.49 -1.73
N ILE A 14 -6.16 -10.87 -2.90
CA ILE A 14 -5.71 -9.49 -3.17
C ILE A 14 -6.42 -8.50 -2.24
N GLY A 15 -7.73 -8.67 -2.01
CA GLY A 15 -8.48 -7.85 -1.06
C GLY A 15 -7.98 -7.97 0.39
N VAL A 16 -7.60 -9.18 0.83
CA VAL A 16 -7.01 -9.39 2.17
C VAL A 16 -5.68 -8.65 2.31
N LEU A 17 -4.80 -8.74 1.31
CA LEU A 17 -3.52 -8.02 1.32
C LEU A 17 -3.72 -6.51 1.34
N TYR A 18 -4.70 -6.01 0.57
CA TYR A 18 -5.02 -4.58 0.55
C TYR A 18 -5.54 -4.08 1.91
N GLU A 19 -6.41 -4.84 2.58
CA GLU A 19 -6.86 -4.54 3.94
C GLU A 19 -5.70 -4.59 4.93
N GLU A 20 -4.79 -5.55 4.79
CA GLU A 20 -3.63 -5.68 5.66
C GLU A 20 -2.72 -4.44 5.60
N ILE A 21 -2.49 -3.86 4.41
CA ILE A 21 -1.77 -2.59 4.27
C ILE A 21 -2.42 -1.50 5.14
N LYS A 22 -3.75 -1.36 5.04
CA LYS A 22 -4.52 -0.38 5.80
C LYS A 22 -4.34 -0.60 7.31
N ASP A 23 -4.51 -1.83 7.77
CA ASP A 23 -4.39 -2.18 9.19
C ASP A 23 -2.99 -1.94 9.74
N ARG A 24 -1.96 -2.29 8.98
CA ARG A 24 -0.56 -2.06 9.35
C ARG A 24 -0.24 -0.57 9.48
N ILE A 25 -0.74 0.26 8.56
CA ILE A 25 -0.60 1.72 8.67
C ILE A 25 -1.29 2.24 9.93
N LYS A 26 -2.50 1.76 10.24
CA LYS A 26 -3.23 2.16 11.46
C LYS A 26 -2.49 1.76 12.74
N GLN A 27 -1.88 0.57 12.76
CA GLN A 27 -1.07 0.08 13.88
C GLN A 27 0.20 0.91 14.10
N LEU A 28 0.84 1.37 13.02
CA LEU A 28 1.97 2.31 13.10
C LEU A 28 1.54 3.70 13.59
N THR A 29 0.26 4.05 13.44
CA THR A 29 -0.28 5.38 13.74
C THR A 29 -1.47 5.36 14.69
N PRO A 30 -1.40 4.72 15.87
CA PRO A 30 -2.57 4.39 16.68
C PRO A 30 -3.33 5.61 17.22
N ARG A 31 -2.70 6.79 17.22
CA ARG A 31 -3.29 8.05 17.72
C ARG A 31 -3.81 8.97 16.60
N ARG A 32 -3.56 8.65 15.33
CA ARG A 32 -3.93 9.48 14.17
C ARG A 32 -5.32 9.13 13.65
N LYS A 33 -6.35 9.51 14.40
CA LYS A 33 -7.76 9.24 14.04
C LYS A 33 -8.14 9.84 12.69
N ASP A 34 -7.57 11.00 12.36
CA ASP A 34 -7.72 11.66 11.05
C ASP A 34 -7.26 10.77 9.90
N LEU A 35 -6.09 10.14 10.06
CA LEU A 35 -5.53 9.21 9.07
C LEU A 35 -6.37 7.93 8.98
N HIS A 36 -6.85 7.41 10.11
CA HIS A 36 -7.69 6.21 10.13
C HIS A 36 -8.99 6.44 9.34
N SER A 37 -9.67 7.56 9.56
CA SER A 37 -10.86 7.92 8.79
C SER A 37 -10.56 8.14 7.31
N LYS A 38 -9.42 8.77 6.97
CA LYS A 38 -8.98 8.92 5.57
C LYS A 38 -8.79 7.56 4.90
N LEU A 39 -8.10 6.64 5.57
CA LEU A 39 -7.87 5.27 5.10
C LEU A 39 -9.17 4.49 4.91
N ASP A 40 -10.07 4.55 5.88
CA ASP A 40 -11.37 3.85 5.79
C ASP A 40 -12.24 4.38 4.65
N THR A 41 -12.08 5.64 4.28
CA THR A 41 -12.85 6.25 3.18
C THR A 41 -12.20 6.01 1.81
N GLN A 42 -10.88 6.13 1.72
CA GLN A 42 -10.16 6.11 0.44
C GLN A 42 -9.60 4.74 0.06
N MET A 43 -9.47 3.82 1.02
CA MET A 43 -9.03 2.44 0.81
C MET A 43 -10.14 1.46 1.22
N ASP A 44 -11.32 1.63 0.62
CA ASP A 44 -12.46 0.72 0.82
C ASP A 44 -12.20 -0.61 0.09
N THR A 45 -11.94 -1.65 0.86
CA THR A 45 -11.61 -2.98 0.35
C THR A 45 -12.77 -3.67 -0.35
N GLU A 46 -14.03 -3.40 0.03
CA GLU A 46 -15.18 -3.98 -0.66
C GLU A 46 -15.36 -3.35 -2.05
N ILE A 47 -15.21 -2.03 -2.15
CA ILE A 47 -15.20 -1.33 -3.43
C ILE A 47 -14.04 -1.85 -4.29
N PHE A 48 -12.82 -1.92 -3.73
CA PHE A 48 -11.65 -2.41 -4.45
C PHE A 48 -11.83 -3.83 -5.00
N LYS A 49 -12.34 -4.78 -4.19
CA LYS A 49 -12.66 -6.14 -4.65
C LYS A 49 -13.68 -6.16 -5.78
N ASN A 50 -14.71 -5.31 -5.71
CA ASN A 50 -15.70 -5.22 -6.78
C ASN A 50 -15.08 -4.67 -8.07
N MET A 51 -14.21 -3.65 -7.98
CA MET A 51 -13.52 -3.11 -9.14
C MET A 51 -12.62 -4.17 -9.79
N LEU A 52 -11.90 -4.97 -9.00
CA LEU A 52 -11.12 -6.12 -9.48
C LEU A 52 -12.00 -7.17 -10.18
N ARG A 53 -13.10 -7.57 -9.55
CA ARG A 53 -14.00 -8.61 -10.06
C ARG A 53 -14.60 -8.23 -11.42
N PHE A 54 -14.92 -6.96 -11.61
CA PHE A 54 -15.55 -6.45 -12.83
C PHE A 54 -14.58 -5.78 -13.81
N ASN A 55 -13.26 -5.89 -13.57
CA ASN A 55 -12.22 -5.24 -14.38
C ASN A 55 -12.48 -3.74 -14.61
N ALA A 56 -12.86 -3.05 -13.54
CA ALA A 56 -13.27 -1.64 -13.54
C ALA A 56 -12.20 -0.70 -12.96
N ILE A 57 -10.98 -1.20 -12.72
CA ILE A 57 -9.84 -0.38 -12.29
C ILE A 57 -9.19 0.24 -13.52
N ASP A 58 -9.03 1.56 -13.53
CA ASP A 58 -8.29 2.27 -14.56
C ASP A 58 -6.94 2.83 -14.08
N ASP A 59 -6.21 3.44 -15.01
CA ASP A 59 -4.90 4.04 -14.73
C ASP A 59 -4.98 5.19 -13.71
N ASN A 60 -6.08 5.93 -13.68
CA ASN A 60 -6.26 7.03 -12.75
C ASN A 60 -6.53 6.50 -11.33
N ASP A 61 -7.32 5.44 -11.18
CA ASP A 61 -7.56 4.76 -9.91
C ASP A 61 -6.26 4.23 -9.32
N THR A 62 -5.44 3.55 -10.13
CA THR A 62 -4.14 3.05 -9.68
C THR A 62 -3.18 4.18 -9.30
N CYS A 63 -3.11 5.26 -10.08
CA CYS A 63 -2.28 6.42 -9.74
C CYS A 63 -2.73 7.06 -8.42
N CYS A 64 -4.04 7.20 -8.18
CA CYS A 64 -4.58 7.70 -6.92
C CYS A 64 -4.18 6.80 -5.75
N MET A 65 -4.30 5.48 -5.91
CA MET A 65 -3.94 4.49 -4.90
C MET A 65 -2.44 4.53 -4.55
N ILE A 66 -1.57 4.56 -5.57
CA ILE A 66 -0.12 4.64 -5.39
C ILE A 66 0.24 5.92 -4.64
N ASN A 67 -0.24 7.07 -5.10
CA ASN A 67 0.08 8.36 -4.48
C ASN A 67 -0.40 8.40 -3.03
N LEU A 68 -1.64 7.97 -2.76
CA LEU A 68 -2.18 7.94 -1.40
C LEU A 68 -1.30 7.12 -0.45
N VAL A 69 -0.97 5.89 -0.83
CA VAL A 69 -0.20 5.00 0.04
C VAL A 69 1.22 5.50 0.22
N PHE A 70 1.91 5.90 -0.86
CA PHE A 70 3.29 6.39 -0.76
C PHE A 70 3.39 7.73 -0.03
N GLU A 71 2.40 8.63 -0.14
CA GLU A 71 2.35 9.85 0.68
C GLU A 71 2.28 9.52 2.17
N ILE A 72 1.49 8.51 2.55
CA ILE A 72 1.39 8.07 3.93
C ILE A 72 2.72 7.45 4.38
N LEU A 73 3.30 6.55 3.58
CA LEU A 73 4.59 5.92 3.90
C LEU A 73 5.71 6.96 4.06
N LEU A 74 5.78 7.96 3.17
CA LEU A 74 6.74 9.08 3.29
C LEU A 74 6.57 9.86 4.59
N GLY A 75 5.35 9.94 5.13
CA GLY A 75 5.09 10.55 6.44
C GLY A 75 5.51 9.68 7.63
N LEU A 76 5.82 8.40 7.43
CA LEU A 76 6.22 7.45 8.48
C LEU A 76 7.71 7.11 8.46
N CYS A 77 8.37 7.26 7.31
CA CYS A 77 9.80 7.01 7.15
C CYS A 77 10.69 8.14 7.69
N ALA A 78 11.97 7.84 7.87
CA ALA A 78 12.98 8.86 8.18
C ALA A 78 13.40 9.62 6.91
N PRO A 79 13.84 10.88 7.01
CA PRO A 79 14.27 11.68 5.84
C PRO A 79 15.38 11.04 4.99
N SER A 80 16.20 10.17 5.58
CA SER A 80 17.24 9.43 4.86
C SER A 80 16.69 8.41 3.85
N GLN A 81 15.39 8.09 3.91
CA GLN A 81 14.74 7.10 3.07
C GLN A 81 13.77 7.71 2.06
N ASP A 82 13.43 8.98 2.21
CA ASP A 82 12.55 9.72 1.29
C ASP A 82 12.94 9.52 -0.17
N THR A 83 14.23 9.62 -0.48
CA THR A 83 14.72 9.50 -1.86
C THR A 83 14.44 8.11 -2.45
N SER A 84 14.66 7.06 -1.67
CA SER A 84 14.41 5.67 -2.11
C SER A 84 12.92 5.45 -2.32
N LEU A 85 12.10 5.86 -1.36
CA LEU A 85 10.65 5.64 -1.38
C LEU A 85 9.97 6.47 -2.48
N ARG A 86 10.44 7.70 -2.75
CA ARG A 86 9.99 8.52 -3.89
C ARG A 86 10.38 7.89 -5.22
N SER A 87 11.58 7.33 -5.33
CA SER A 87 12.04 6.65 -6.54
C SER A 87 11.18 5.43 -6.83
N GLU A 88 10.80 4.66 -5.81
CA GLU A 88 9.94 3.49 -5.94
C GLU A 88 8.50 3.87 -6.31
N ARG A 89 7.96 4.96 -5.74
CA ARG A 89 6.68 5.54 -6.17
C ARG A 89 6.72 5.92 -7.65
N ASP A 90 7.75 6.64 -8.08
CA ASP A 90 7.87 7.13 -9.45
C ASP A 90 8.04 5.96 -10.44
N ARG A 91 8.78 4.92 -10.04
CA ARG A 91 8.87 3.66 -10.77
C ARG A 91 7.49 3.04 -10.98
N MET A 92 6.68 2.92 -9.93
CA MET A 92 5.33 2.35 -10.01
C MET A 92 4.38 3.18 -10.86
N LEU A 93 4.46 4.51 -10.77
CA LEU A 93 3.66 5.41 -11.60
C LEU A 93 3.98 5.24 -13.09
N CYS A 94 5.26 5.05 -13.43
CA CYS A 94 5.73 4.86 -14.81
C CYS A 94 5.67 3.40 -15.32
N CYS A 95 5.37 2.41 -14.46
CA CYS A 95 5.23 1.03 -14.90
C CYS A 95 4.09 0.86 -15.91
N ASP A 96 4.31 -0.05 -16.86
CA ASP A 96 3.30 -0.48 -17.81
C ASP A 96 2.16 -1.21 -17.07
N LYS A 97 0.93 -0.75 -17.30
CA LYS A 97 -0.29 -1.26 -16.67
C LYS A 97 -1.12 -2.12 -17.63
N THR A 98 -0.53 -2.56 -18.74
CA THR A 98 -1.18 -3.40 -19.75
C THR A 98 -1.85 -4.64 -19.13
N ASN A 99 -1.27 -5.21 -18.06
CA ASN A 99 -1.93 -6.23 -17.25
C ASN A 99 -2.18 -5.71 -15.83
N MET A 100 -3.42 -5.30 -15.57
CA MET A 100 -3.80 -4.66 -14.31
C MET A 100 -3.66 -5.60 -13.10
N GLY A 101 -3.94 -6.91 -13.29
CA GLY A 101 -3.79 -7.90 -12.23
C GLY A 101 -2.34 -8.08 -11.77
N VAL A 102 -1.40 -8.17 -12.71
CA VAL A 102 0.04 -8.24 -12.41
C VAL A 102 0.51 -6.96 -11.75
N PHE A 103 0.07 -5.80 -12.25
CA PHE A 103 0.42 -4.50 -11.68
C PHE A 103 -0.02 -4.39 -10.20
N ILE A 104 -1.26 -4.77 -9.89
CA ILE A 104 -1.79 -4.72 -8.52
C ILE A 104 -1.03 -5.67 -7.59
N ALA A 105 -0.68 -6.87 -8.05
CA ALA A 105 0.13 -7.79 -7.28
C ALA A 105 1.53 -7.22 -6.98
N GLU A 106 2.16 -6.56 -7.95
CA GLU A 106 3.45 -5.90 -7.76
C GLU A 106 3.34 -4.74 -6.77
N PHE A 107 2.32 -3.90 -6.92
CA PHE A 107 2.03 -2.80 -6.00
C PHE A 107 1.89 -3.27 -4.55
N LEU A 108 1.04 -4.28 -4.30
CA LEU A 108 0.84 -4.83 -2.97
C LEU A 108 2.14 -5.35 -2.38
N LYS A 109 2.90 -6.13 -3.16
CA LYS A 109 4.19 -6.68 -2.72
C LYS A 109 5.17 -5.58 -2.33
N THR A 110 5.30 -4.54 -3.13
CA THR A 110 6.19 -3.41 -2.84
C THR A 110 5.77 -2.68 -1.57
N VAL A 111 4.49 -2.34 -1.43
CA VAL A 111 4.01 -1.64 -0.23
C VAL A 111 4.21 -2.47 1.04
N HIS A 112 3.94 -3.77 1.00
CA HIS A 112 4.23 -4.65 2.14
C HIS A 112 5.71 -4.67 2.50
N GLY A 113 6.60 -4.71 1.50
CA GLY A 113 8.05 -4.64 1.73
C GLY A 113 8.48 -3.32 2.39
N GLU A 114 7.95 -2.19 1.93
CA GLU A 114 8.24 -0.87 2.53
C GLU A 114 7.71 -0.79 3.97
N LEU A 115 6.51 -1.33 4.23
CA LEU A 115 5.99 -1.44 5.59
C LEU A 115 6.90 -2.30 6.47
N ASP A 116 7.38 -3.46 5.99
CA ASP A 116 8.30 -4.31 6.75
C ASP A 116 9.57 -3.56 7.17
N GLU A 117 10.14 -2.75 6.27
CA GLU A 117 11.30 -1.92 6.59
C GLU A 117 10.97 -0.85 7.65
N ILE A 118 9.83 -0.16 7.53
CA ILE A 118 9.35 0.80 8.55
C ILE A 118 9.23 0.12 9.93
N TYR A 119 8.58 -1.04 10.00
CA TYR A 119 8.43 -1.79 11.24
C TYR A 119 9.79 -2.17 11.85
N LYS A 120 10.75 -2.65 11.05
CA LYS A 120 12.12 -2.96 11.51
C LYS A 120 12.78 -1.74 12.13
N MET A 121 12.64 -0.56 11.51
CA MET A 121 13.22 0.66 12.06
C MET A 121 12.56 1.11 13.35
N VAL A 122 11.24 1.03 13.44
CA VAL A 122 10.50 1.32 14.68
C VAL A 122 10.99 0.41 15.81
N GLU A 123 11.15 -0.89 15.56
CA GLU A 123 11.72 -1.82 16.55
C GLU A 123 13.15 -1.46 16.95
N MET A 124 14.01 -1.14 15.98
CA MET A 124 15.39 -0.73 16.25
C MET A 124 15.46 0.52 17.13
N PHE A 125 14.57 1.49 16.88
CA PHE A 125 14.44 2.69 17.71
C PHE A 125 14.05 2.35 19.15
N HIS A 126 13.01 1.52 19.33
CA HIS A 126 12.57 1.08 20.67
C HIS A 126 13.67 0.32 21.42
N LYS A 127 14.38 -0.60 20.76
CA LYS A 127 15.51 -1.33 21.36
C LYS A 127 16.65 -0.41 21.79
N LYS A 128 16.93 0.66 21.03
CA LYS A 128 17.98 1.64 21.36
C LYS A 128 17.58 2.56 22.53
N SER A 129 16.29 2.92 22.65
CA SER A 129 15.80 3.70 23.80
C SER A 129 15.82 2.92 25.11
N THR A 130 15.58 1.61 25.09
CA THR A 130 15.56 0.77 26.30
C THR A 130 16.96 0.46 26.85
N LYS A 131 18.01 0.49 26.00
CA LYS A 131 19.41 0.24 26.41
C LYS A 131 20.15 1.46 26.99
N ARG A 132 19.47 2.60 27.17
CA ARG A 132 20.09 3.85 27.68
C ARG A 132 19.94 4.05 29.20
N TYR A 133 19.62 3.01 29.95
CA TYR A 133 19.60 3.00 31.41
C TYR A 133 20.33 1.78 31.94
#